data_AF-A0A4Q7USB9-F1
#
_entry.id   AF-A0A4Q7USB9-F1
#
_cell.length_a   1.000
_cell.length_b   1.000
_cell.length_c   1.000
_cell.angle_alpha   90.00
_cell.angle_beta   90.00
_cell.angle_gamma   90.00
#
_symmetry.space_group_name_H-M   'P 1'
#
loop_
_entity.id
_entity.type
_entity.pdbx_description
1 polymer ?
#
loop_
_entity_poly.entity_id
_entity_poly.type
_entity_poly.pdbx_seq_one_letter_code
_entity_poly.pdbx_strand_id
1 'polypeptide(L)'
;MTRTRTRRPADRRAHGHLHGHGHASGAGGIGVRETYRAGRYDRRRERRMRRRHGRHGSVLPFVLGAFIAAAFVGGVIVYAVIKLIPYLVLAAVLLGVFVLLKRSFRSCSVDAGPAAASVPAPESGLQAWQRAKAEFDALRVEYTAHECDPMQVLRRPALSDVSVPSTARFVDAFAEAQSLDTDAHPGAPYDAAFTVAVAKARRAWQAALDAADRIRLSNVPTHERGSIERVLKLLTTARDSDSEHERLAAYARARSELDRLDRAGIVHLPRTARAAVDEASRGALPG
;
A
#
# COMPACT_ATOMS: atom_id res chain seq x y z
N MET A 1 31.33 4.64 -42.71
CA MET A 1 32.66 4.65 -42.06
C MET A 1 32.44 5.32 -40.70
N THR A 2 32.65 4.74 -39.53
CA THR A 2 33.69 3.80 -39.07
C THR A 2 33.15 3.03 -37.85
N ARG A 3 33.41 1.71 -37.83
CA ARG A 3 33.10 0.77 -36.73
C ARG A 3 34.01 1.01 -35.52
N THR A 4 33.51 0.78 -34.31
CA THR A 4 34.36 0.26 -33.22
C THR A 4 33.58 -0.73 -32.36
N ARG A 5 34.19 -1.90 -32.17
CA ARG A 5 33.64 -3.15 -31.64
C ARG A 5 34.69 -3.68 -30.66
N THR A 6 34.36 -3.93 -29.40
CA THR A 6 35.19 -4.68 -28.42
C THR A 6 34.46 -4.66 -27.06
N ARG A 7 34.48 -5.66 -26.17
CA ARG A 7 34.95 -7.06 -26.13
C ARG A 7 34.39 -7.62 -24.80
N ARG A 8 34.04 -8.90 -24.78
CA ARG A 8 33.76 -9.72 -23.57
C ARG A 8 35.09 -10.30 -23.05
N PRO A 9 35.23 -10.60 -21.74
CA PRO A 9 35.27 -12.00 -21.23
C PRO A 9 34.62 -12.11 -19.82
N ALA A 10 34.09 -13.20 -19.25
CA ALA A 10 34.36 -14.65 -19.16
C ALA A 10 35.59 -15.05 -18.31
N ASP A 11 35.36 -15.46 -17.05
CA ASP A 11 36.07 -16.56 -16.31
C ASP A 11 35.53 -16.68 -14.87
N ARG A 12 35.06 -17.85 -14.37
CA ARG A 12 35.74 -19.08 -13.85
C ARG A 12 36.27 -18.99 -12.41
N ARG A 13 35.93 -20.03 -11.62
CA ARG A 13 36.66 -20.74 -10.51
C ARG A 13 35.61 -21.20 -9.47
N ALA A 14 35.31 -22.47 -9.15
CA ALA A 14 36.00 -23.77 -9.09
C ALA A 14 36.94 -24.00 -7.88
N HIS A 15 36.72 -25.16 -7.22
CA HIS A 15 37.55 -25.89 -6.22
C HIS A 15 37.45 -25.42 -4.74
N GLY A 16 37.40 -26.27 -3.70
CA GLY A 16 37.62 -27.72 -3.53
C GLY A 16 38.72 -28.00 -2.48
N HIS A 17 38.46 -28.80 -1.42
CA HIS A 17 39.42 -29.61 -0.60
C HIS A 17 38.68 -30.08 0.69
N LEU A 18 38.56 -31.36 1.09
CA LEU A 18 39.46 -32.52 1.30
C LEU A 18 40.13 -32.60 2.70
N HIS A 19 39.82 -33.75 3.33
CA HIS A 19 40.66 -34.63 4.16
C HIS A 19 41.13 -34.27 5.59
N GLY A 20 41.03 -35.29 6.45
CA GLY A 20 41.71 -35.42 7.72
C GLY A 20 41.46 -36.78 8.38
N HIS A 21 42.20 -37.81 7.94
CA HIS A 21 42.29 -39.13 8.56
C HIS A 21 43.30 -39.11 9.72
N GLY A 22 43.05 -39.85 10.80
CA GLY A 22 44.03 -40.11 11.86
C GLY A 22 43.84 -41.50 12.46
N HIS A 23 44.73 -42.42 12.10
CA HIS A 23 44.96 -43.73 12.71
C HIS A 23 45.91 -43.59 13.89
N ALA A 24 45.71 -44.37 14.97
CA ALA A 24 46.79 -44.73 15.88
C ALA A 24 46.56 -46.14 16.45
N SER A 25 47.58 -46.97 16.23
CA SER A 25 47.76 -48.35 16.67
C SER A 25 48.17 -48.44 18.14
N GLY A 26 47.87 -49.57 18.79
CA GLY A 26 48.43 -49.90 20.10
C GLY A 26 48.21 -51.37 20.44
N ALA A 27 49.28 -52.16 20.38
CA ALA A 27 49.34 -53.59 20.65
C ALA A 27 49.44 -53.89 22.16
N GLY A 28 48.91 -55.05 22.58
CA GLY A 28 49.23 -55.63 23.88
C GLY A 28 48.14 -56.57 24.41
N GLY A 29 48.52 -57.78 24.81
CA GLY A 29 47.70 -58.60 25.71
C GLY A 29 47.28 -59.96 25.17
N ILE A 30 48.26 -60.86 24.98
CA ILE A 30 48.04 -62.30 24.96
C ILE A 30 47.64 -62.70 26.39
N GLY A 31 46.33 -62.87 26.65
CA GLY A 31 45.87 -63.27 27.98
C GLY A 31 44.37 -63.19 28.25
N VAL A 32 43.49 -63.16 27.23
CA VAL A 32 42.04 -63.03 27.45
C VAL A 32 41.22 -63.85 26.45
N ARG A 33 41.69 -65.06 26.09
CA ARG A 33 40.98 -65.94 25.14
C ARG A 33 39.93 -66.87 25.78
N GLU A 34 39.87 -66.99 27.10
CA GLU A 34 38.87 -67.84 27.77
C GLU A 34 37.68 -67.08 28.38
N THR A 35 37.83 -65.80 28.75
CA THR A 35 36.71 -65.00 29.29
C THR A 35 35.84 -64.33 28.22
N TYR A 36 36.25 -64.33 26.94
CA TYR A 36 35.46 -63.79 25.83
C TYR A 36 34.39 -64.74 25.27
N ARG A 37 34.40 -66.03 25.65
CA ARG A 37 33.39 -67.01 25.17
C ARG A 37 32.12 -67.03 26.03
N ALA A 38 32.20 -66.63 27.29
CA ALA A 38 31.05 -66.55 28.20
C ALA A 38 30.19 -65.29 28.00
N GLY A 39 30.77 -64.15 27.59
CA GLY A 39 30.04 -62.89 27.39
C GLY A 39 29.21 -62.78 26.09
N ARG A 40 29.33 -63.74 25.16
CA ARG A 40 28.59 -63.71 23.87
C ARG A 40 27.17 -64.30 23.94
N TYR A 41 26.88 -65.17 24.90
CA TYR A 41 25.54 -65.74 25.04
C TYR A 41 24.57 -64.79 25.74
N ASP A 42 25.07 -63.95 26.64
CA ASP A 42 24.23 -62.99 27.35
C ASP A 42 23.83 -61.79 26.46
N ARG A 43 24.78 -61.25 25.68
CA ARG A 43 24.50 -60.15 24.74
C ARG A 43 23.51 -60.52 23.62
N ARG A 44 23.37 -61.80 23.26
CA ARG A 44 22.36 -62.24 22.26
C ARG A 44 20.96 -62.30 22.86
N ARG A 45 20.82 -62.63 24.16
CA ARG A 45 19.55 -62.63 24.88
C ARG A 45 19.08 -61.20 25.16
N GLU A 46 20.00 -60.31 25.54
CA GLU A 46 19.74 -58.90 25.78
C GLU A 46 19.31 -58.15 24.50
N ARG A 47 19.91 -58.48 23.34
CA ARG A 47 19.50 -57.94 22.03
C ARG A 47 18.13 -58.43 21.56
N ARG A 48 17.65 -59.60 22.01
CA ARG A 48 16.28 -60.05 21.73
C ARG A 48 15.26 -59.38 22.65
N MET A 49 15.60 -59.13 23.92
CA MET A 49 14.69 -58.40 24.83
C MET A 49 14.57 -56.92 24.48
N ARG A 50 15.65 -56.26 24.04
CA ARG A 50 15.58 -54.86 23.54
C ARG A 50 14.82 -54.70 22.22
N ARG A 51 14.63 -55.77 21.44
CA ARG A 51 13.83 -55.73 20.21
C ARG A 51 12.33 -55.89 20.44
N ARG A 52 11.88 -56.35 21.62
CA ARG A 52 10.44 -56.39 21.98
C ARG A 52 9.90 -55.10 22.59
N HIS A 53 10.78 -54.19 23.03
CA HIS A 53 10.41 -52.81 23.39
C HIS A 53 10.69 -51.82 22.24
N GLY A 54 10.85 -52.35 21.02
CA GLY A 54 10.99 -51.57 19.81
C GLY A 54 9.66 -50.92 19.42
N ARG A 55 9.50 -49.68 19.87
CA ARG A 55 9.01 -48.60 19.00
C ARG A 55 7.54 -48.69 18.61
N HIS A 56 6.65 -48.74 19.61
CA HIS A 56 5.49 -47.85 19.52
C HIS A 56 6.05 -46.43 19.67
N GLY A 57 6.61 -45.89 18.58
CA GLY A 57 6.87 -44.47 18.49
C GLY A 57 5.53 -43.83 18.74
N SER A 58 5.37 -43.21 19.91
CA SER A 58 4.18 -42.48 20.26
C SER A 58 3.97 -41.46 19.14
N VAL A 59 3.06 -41.74 18.23
CA VAL A 59 2.56 -40.78 17.24
C VAL A 59 1.81 -39.65 17.95
N LEU A 60 1.44 -39.85 19.22
CA LEU A 60 0.79 -38.89 20.11
C LEU A 60 1.43 -37.47 20.11
N PRO A 61 2.73 -37.27 20.34
CA PRO A 61 3.36 -35.94 20.23
C PRO A 61 3.27 -35.32 18.82
N PHE A 62 3.34 -36.11 17.75
CA PHE A 62 3.21 -35.59 16.38
C PHE A 62 1.76 -35.24 16.03
N VAL A 63 0.80 -36.03 16.49
CA VAL A 63 -0.64 -35.76 16.33
C VAL A 63 -1.03 -34.52 17.15
N LEU A 64 -0.55 -34.41 18.39
CA LEU A 64 -0.81 -33.25 19.24
C LEU A 64 -0.19 -31.96 18.68
N GLY A 65 1.04 -32.02 18.17
CA GLY A 65 1.69 -30.89 17.50
C GLY A 65 0.96 -30.46 16.23
N ALA A 66 0.46 -31.41 15.43
CA ALA A 66 -0.34 -31.11 14.25
C ALA A 66 -1.68 -30.44 14.61
N PHE A 67 -2.33 -30.85 15.69
CA PHE A 67 -3.56 -30.22 16.18
C PHE A 67 -3.34 -28.78 16.66
N ILE A 68 -2.25 -28.52 17.40
CA ILE A 68 -1.91 -27.17 17.87
C ILE A 68 -1.59 -26.25 16.69
N ALA A 69 -0.82 -26.72 15.71
CA ALA A 69 -0.51 -25.97 14.50
C ALA A 69 -1.78 -25.65 13.68
N ALA A 70 -2.68 -26.62 13.51
CA ALA A 70 -3.95 -26.41 12.82
C ALA A 70 -4.85 -25.40 13.54
N ALA A 71 -4.92 -25.45 14.87
CA ALA A 71 -5.67 -24.48 15.67
C ALA A 71 -5.09 -23.06 15.56
N PHE A 72 -3.76 -22.93 15.52
CA PHE A 72 -3.10 -21.63 15.35
C PHE A 72 -3.37 -21.03 13.97
N VAL A 73 -3.26 -21.84 12.91
CA VAL A 73 -3.58 -21.41 11.54
C VAL A 73 -5.06 -21.02 11.42
N GLY A 74 -5.97 -21.81 12.00
CA GLY A 74 -7.39 -21.48 12.07
C GLY A 74 -7.66 -20.15 12.80
N GLY A 75 -7.01 -19.93 13.94
CA GLY A 75 -7.12 -18.69 14.71
C GLY A 75 -6.63 -17.45 13.96
N VAL A 76 -5.51 -17.56 13.24
CA VAL A 76 -4.97 -16.47 12.40
C VAL A 76 -5.93 -16.15 11.24
N ILE A 77 -6.51 -17.16 10.60
CA ILE A 77 -7.51 -16.97 9.53
C ILE A 77 -8.76 -16.29 10.08
N VAL A 78 -9.29 -16.76 11.22
CA VAL A 78 -10.46 -16.15 11.87
C VAL A 78 -10.18 -14.70 12.27
N TYR A 79 -9.01 -14.41 12.84
CA TYR A 79 -8.60 -13.05 13.20
C TYR A 79 -8.50 -12.13 11.97
N ALA A 80 -7.89 -12.61 10.87
CA ALA A 80 -7.79 -11.87 9.62
C ALA A 80 -9.18 -11.59 9.02
N VAL A 81 -10.10 -12.56 9.06
CA VAL A 81 -11.49 -12.39 8.59
C VAL A 81 -12.21 -11.35 9.45
N ILE A 82 -12.10 -11.41 10.78
CA ILE A 82 -12.72 -10.42 11.69
C ILE A 82 -12.20 -9.01 11.41
N LYS A 83 -10.89 -8.85 11.16
CA LYS A 83 -10.28 -7.57 10.78
C LYS A 83 -10.74 -7.09 9.40
N LEU A 84 -11.09 -7.98 8.47
CA LEU A 84 -11.54 -7.63 7.12
C LEU A 84 -12.99 -7.07 7.10
N ILE A 85 -13.84 -7.54 8.02
CA ILE A 85 -15.26 -7.14 8.11
C ILE A 85 -15.46 -5.62 8.20
N PRO A 86 -14.79 -4.84 9.08
CA PRO A 86 -14.99 -3.40 9.14
C PRO A 86 -14.58 -2.68 7.86
N TYR A 87 -13.56 -3.17 7.13
CA TYR A 87 -13.17 -2.58 5.84
C TYR A 87 -14.19 -2.89 4.74
N LEU A 88 -14.79 -4.08 4.74
CA LEU A 88 -15.87 -4.42 3.82
C LEU A 88 -17.14 -3.61 4.09
N VAL A 89 -17.48 -3.39 5.37
CA VAL A 89 -18.59 -2.53 5.77
C VAL A 89 -18.32 -1.08 5.36
N LEU A 90 -17.12 -0.56 5.62
CA LEU A 90 -16.72 0.78 5.19
C LEU A 90 -16.78 0.93 3.67
N ALA A 91 -16.26 -0.04 2.92
CA ALA A 91 -16.31 -0.06 1.46
C ALA A 91 -17.77 -0.12 0.94
N ALA A 92 -18.64 -0.89 1.57
CA ALA A 92 -20.06 -0.97 1.21
C ALA A 92 -20.80 0.33 1.51
N VAL A 93 -20.49 1.02 2.62
CA VAL A 93 -21.06 2.34 2.95
C VAL A 93 -20.57 3.40 1.96
N LEU A 94 -19.27 3.44 1.66
CA LEU A 94 -18.71 4.36 0.66
C LEU A 94 -19.29 4.12 -0.73
N LEU A 95 -19.46 2.85 -1.12
CA LEU A 95 -20.09 2.48 -2.39
C LEU A 95 -21.58 2.84 -2.41
N GLY A 96 -22.30 2.61 -1.30
CA GLY A 96 -23.71 2.97 -1.15
C GLY A 96 -23.94 4.48 -1.27
N VAL A 97 -23.13 5.29 -0.57
CA VAL A 97 -23.15 6.75 -0.66
C VAL A 97 -22.80 7.21 -2.07
N PHE A 98 -21.77 6.62 -2.69
CA PHE A 98 -21.36 6.93 -4.07
C PHE A 98 -22.46 6.60 -5.10
N VAL A 99 -23.15 5.46 -4.95
CA VAL A 99 -24.28 5.08 -5.82
C VAL A 99 -25.48 5.98 -5.59
N LEU A 100 -25.78 6.37 -4.34
CA LEU A 100 -26.87 7.28 -4.02
C LEU A 100 -26.63 8.67 -4.64
N LEU A 101 -25.41 9.20 -4.51
CA LEU A 101 -24.97 10.44 -5.14
C LEU A 101 -25.06 10.35 -6.66
N LYS A 102 -24.54 9.28 -7.27
CA LYS A 102 -24.55 9.09 -8.72
C LYS A 102 -25.97 8.89 -9.29
N ARG A 103 -26.88 8.28 -8.52
CA ARG A 103 -28.29 8.09 -8.90
C ARG A 103 -29.08 9.40 -8.80
N SER A 104 -28.77 10.25 -7.83
CA SER A 104 -29.31 11.63 -7.75
C SER A 104 -28.93 12.46 -8.99
N PHE A 105 -27.69 12.32 -9.48
CA PHE A 105 -27.22 13.02 -10.69
C PHE A 105 -27.69 12.41 -12.04
N ARG A 106 -28.14 11.16 -12.08
CA ARG A 106 -28.62 10.49 -13.30
C ARG A 106 -30.13 10.58 -13.55
N SER A 107 -30.89 11.21 -12.66
CA SER A 107 -32.35 11.24 -12.75
C SER A 107 -32.92 12.41 -13.58
N CYS A 108 -32.09 13.10 -14.36
CA CYS A 108 -32.56 13.98 -15.45
C CYS A 108 -32.31 13.33 -16.82
N SER A 109 -33.06 12.28 -17.11
CA SER A 109 -33.39 11.88 -18.48
C SER A 109 -34.77 11.23 -18.44
N VAL A 110 -35.67 11.95 -19.11
CA VAL A 110 -37.12 11.81 -19.24
C VAL A 110 -37.59 10.38 -19.52
N ASP A 111 -38.59 9.93 -18.76
CA ASP A 111 -39.71 9.16 -19.30
C ASP A 111 -41.01 9.80 -18.81
N ALA A 112 -41.85 10.18 -19.76
CA ALA A 112 -43.14 10.83 -19.55
C ALA A 112 -44.20 9.80 -19.17
N GLY A 113 -44.79 9.97 -17.98
CA GLY A 113 -46.08 9.42 -17.60
C GLY A 113 -46.80 10.44 -16.71
N PRO A 114 -48.12 10.70 -16.89
CA PRO A 114 -48.80 11.79 -16.22
C PRO A 114 -49.18 11.34 -14.80
N ALA A 115 -48.20 11.34 -13.90
CA ALA A 115 -48.47 11.47 -12.48
C ALA A 115 -48.12 12.91 -12.11
N ALA A 116 -49.09 13.64 -11.59
CA ALA A 116 -48.96 15.02 -11.16
C ALA A 116 -47.78 15.17 -10.17
N ALA A 117 -46.60 15.50 -10.72
CA ALA A 117 -45.45 15.85 -9.93
C ALA A 117 -45.71 17.23 -9.34
N SER A 118 -45.80 17.30 -8.02
CA SER A 118 -45.67 18.56 -7.29
C SER A 118 -44.36 19.21 -7.73
N VAL A 119 -44.46 20.28 -8.52
CA VAL A 119 -43.31 21.11 -8.89
C VAL A 119 -42.66 21.54 -7.58
N PRO A 120 -41.41 21.11 -7.28
CA PRO A 120 -40.73 21.59 -6.09
C PRO A 120 -40.66 23.11 -6.18
N ALA A 121 -41.03 23.79 -5.09
CA ALA A 121 -40.95 25.24 -5.00
C ALA A 121 -39.53 25.70 -5.41
N PRO A 122 -39.39 26.85 -6.10
CA PRO A 122 -38.09 27.35 -6.51
C PRO A 122 -37.18 27.46 -5.29
N GLU A 123 -36.01 26.81 -5.36
CA GLU A 123 -35.02 26.84 -4.29
C GLU A 123 -34.63 28.29 -4.00
N SER A 124 -34.69 28.69 -2.73
CA SER A 124 -34.25 30.04 -2.34
C SER A 124 -32.75 30.20 -2.58
N GLY A 125 -32.29 31.40 -2.94
CA GLY A 125 -30.85 31.70 -3.13
C GLY A 125 -29.99 31.33 -1.91
N LEU A 126 -30.54 31.49 -0.70
CA LEU A 126 -29.90 31.05 0.53
C LEU A 126 -29.67 29.53 0.59
N GLN A 127 -30.68 28.73 0.23
CA GLN A 127 -30.58 27.26 0.21
C GLN A 127 -29.55 26.79 -0.83
N ALA A 128 -29.57 27.38 -2.03
CA ALA A 128 -28.62 27.07 -3.08
C ALA A 128 -27.18 27.39 -2.66
N TRP A 129 -26.98 28.57 -2.04
CA TRP A 129 -25.70 28.98 -1.49
C TRP A 129 -25.20 28.06 -0.37
N GLN A 130 -26.06 27.66 0.56
CA GLN A 130 -25.70 26.71 1.63
C GLN A 130 -25.27 25.36 1.08
N ARG A 131 -25.98 24.85 0.05
CA ARG A 131 -25.58 23.62 -0.63
C ARG A 131 -24.22 23.78 -1.31
N ALA A 132 -24.03 24.87 -2.05
CA ALA A 132 -22.76 25.17 -2.70
C ALA A 132 -21.61 25.28 -1.68
N LYS A 133 -21.84 25.87 -0.50
CA LYS A 133 -20.86 25.95 0.58
C LYS A 133 -20.44 24.55 1.05
N ALA A 134 -21.42 23.68 1.35
CA ALA A 134 -21.14 22.31 1.76
C ALA A 134 -20.41 21.51 0.67
N GLU A 135 -20.77 21.68 -0.60
CA GLU A 135 -20.08 21.06 -1.73
C GLU A 135 -18.65 21.56 -1.88
N PHE A 136 -18.42 22.86 -1.68
CA PHE A 136 -17.10 23.44 -1.76
C PHE A 136 -16.21 22.98 -0.60
N ASP A 137 -16.73 22.93 0.61
CA ASP A 137 -16.00 22.40 1.77
C ASP A 137 -15.62 20.93 1.58
N ALA A 138 -16.54 20.11 1.03
CA ALA A 138 -16.24 18.73 0.66
C ALA A 138 -15.14 18.64 -0.42
N LEU A 139 -15.21 19.49 -1.46
CA LEU A 139 -14.18 19.57 -2.49
C LEU A 139 -12.81 19.98 -1.93
N ARG A 140 -12.77 20.94 -0.99
CA ARG A 140 -11.55 21.36 -0.29
C ARG A 140 -10.94 20.20 0.47
N VAL A 141 -11.74 19.41 1.18
CA VAL A 141 -11.28 18.20 1.90
C VAL A 141 -10.72 17.17 0.92
N GLU A 142 -11.43 16.87 -0.18
CA GLU A 142 -10.96 15.92 -1.20
C GLU A 142 -9.62 16.35 -1.81
N TYR A 143 -9.51 17.62 -2.20
CA TYR A 143 -8.29 18.15 -2.82
C TYR A 143 -7.13 18.19 -1.82
N THR A 144 -7.38 18.64 -0.59
CA THR A 144 -6.37 18.66 0.49
C THR A 144 -5.90 17.24 0.82
N ALA A 145 -6.79 16.26 0.86
CA ALA A 145 -6.42 14.86 1.11
C ALA A 145 -5.47 14.30 0.04
N HIS A 146 -5.64 14.72 -1.22
CA HIS A 146 -4.68 14.38 -2.29
C HIS A 146 -3.34 15.09 -2.10
N GLU A 147 -3.35 16.41 -1.91
CA GLU A 147 -2.13 17.24 -1.82
C GLU A 147 -1.30 17.01 -0.56
N CYS A 148 -1.89 16.46 0.50
CA CYS A 148 -1.21 16.16 1.76
C CYS A 148 -0.70 14.71 1.85
N ASP A 149 -1.21 13.78 1.02
CA ASP A 149 -0.76 12.39 1.04
C ASP A 149 0.25 12.14 -0.11
N PRO A 150 1.55 11.96 0.20
CA PRO A 150 2.57 11.70 -0.82
C PRO A 150 2.29 10.44 -1.64
N MET A 151 1.62 9.43 -1.07
CA MET A 151 1.27 8.22 -1.80
C MET A 151 0.15 8.47 -2.82
N GLN A 152 -0.81 9.34 -2.52
CA GLN A 152 -1.88 9.72 -3.44
C GLN A 152 -1.33 10.53 -4.61
N VAL A 153 -0.47 11.51 -4.33
CA VAL A 153 0.23 12.30 -5.36
C VAL A 153 1.02 11.38 -6.30
N LEU A 154 1.80 10.44 -5.76
CA LEU A 154 2.62 9.52 -6.57
C LEU A 154 1.79 8.56 -7.44
N ARG A 155 0.56 8.22 -7.02
CA ARG A 155 -0.35 7.38 -7.81
C ARG A 155 -0.99 8.14 -8.97
N ARG A 156 -1.18 9.45 -8.81
CA ARG A 156 -1.84 10.34 -9.78
C ARG A 156 -1.03 11.64 -9.96
N PRO A 157 0.21 11.56 -10.46
CA PRO A 157 1.10 12.73 -10.53
C PRO A 157 0.55 13.83 -11.44
N ALA A 158 -0.19 13.46 -12.49
CA ALA A 158 -0.85 14.41 -13.39
C ALA A 158 -1.87 15.34 -12.68
N LEU A 159 -2.37 14.98 -11.50
CA LEU A 159 -3.32 15.79 -10.75
C LEU A 159 -2.65 16.96 -9.99
N SER A 160 -1.33 16.89 -9.79
CA SER A 160 -0.53 17.96 -9.18
C SER A 160 0.35 18.68 -10.23
N ASP A 161 0.18 18.36 -11.52
CA ASP A 161 0.90 18.96 -12.64
C ASP A 161 -0.01 19.94 -13.40
N VAL A 162 0.22 21.24 -13.22
CA VAL A 162 -0.55 22.31 -13.90
C VAL A 162 -0.24 22.42 -15.40
N SER A 163 0.78 21.73 -15.93
CA SER A 163 0.96 21.63 -17.37
C SER A 163 -0.12 20.76 -18.04
N VAL A 164 -0.79 19.91 -17.26
CA VAL A 164 -1.95 19.12 -17.72
C VAL A 164 -3.18 20.03 -17.82
N PRO A 165 -3.79 20.18 -19.00
CA PRO A 165 -4.87 21.17 -19.19
C PRO A 165 -6.10 20.97 -18.29
N SER A 166 -6.45 19.74 -17.93
CA SER A 166 -7.55 19.47 -17.01
C SER A 166 -7.25 19.91 -15.59
N THR A 167 -6.01 19.74 -15.15
CA THR A 167 -5.54 20.16 -13.83
C THR A 167 -5.46 21.67 -13.75
N ALA A 168 -4.91 22.35 -14.76
CA ALA A 168 -4.92 23.82 -14.84
C ALA A 168 -6.34 24.39 -14.71
N ARG A 169 -7.30 23.87 -15.50
CA ARG A 169 -8.70 24.30 -15.43
C ARG A 169 -9.34 24.08 -14.06
N PHE A 170 -8.95 23.01 -13.36
CA PHE A 170 -9.41 22.78 -11.99
C PHE A 170 -8.84 23.82 -11.03
N VAL A 171 -7.53 24.06 -11.07
CA VAL A 171 -6.87 25.05 -10.21
C VAL A 171 -7.48 26.44 -10.40
N ASP A 172 -7.71 26.86 -11.65
CA ASP A 172 -8.35 28.14 -11.97
C ASP A 172 -9.79 28.23 -11.42
N ALA A 173 -10.60 27.19 -11.65
CA ALA A 173 -11.99 27.16 -11.18
C ALA A 173 -12.10 27.07 -9.65
N PHE A 174 -11.16 26.37 -9.01
CA PHE A 174 -11.08 26.28 -7.55
C PHE A 174 -10.68 27.63 -6.94
N ALA A 175 -9.71 28.33 -7.54
CA ALA A 175 -9.33 29.68 -7.12
C ALA A 175 -10.47 30.69 -7.28
N GLU A 176 -11.24 30.61 -8.37
CA GLU A 176 -12.44 31.42 -8.60
C GLU A 176 -13.48 31.19 -7.49
N ALA A 177 -13.82 29.93 -7.19
CA ALA A 177 -14.75 29.60 -6.11
C ALA A 177 -14.23 30.06 -4.74
N GLN A 178 -12.94 29.92 -4.48
CA GLN A 178 -12.31 30.36 -3.23
C GLN A 178 -12.36 31.88 -3.05
N SER A 179 -12.23 32.65 -4.15
CA SER A 179 -12.31 34.12 -4.10
C SER A 179 -13.71 34.65 -3.75
N LEU A 180 -14.74 33.80 -3.95
CA LEU A 180 -16.14 34.10 -3.68
C LEU A 180 -16.65 33.46 -2.37
N ASP A 181 -15.80 32.70 -1.67
CA ASP A 181 -16.15 32.01 -0.42
C ASP A 181 -16.23 33.03 0.73
N THR A 182 -17.41 33.22 1.29
CA THR A 182 -17.68 34.15 2.40
C THR A 182 -18.24 33.41 3.61
N ASP A 183 -17.93 33.88 4.82
CA ASP A 183 -18.40 33.27 6.08
C ASP A 183 -19.92 33.40 6.26
N ALA A 184 -20.48 34.52 5.82
CA ALA A 184 -21.91 34.79 5.86
C ALA A 184 -22.49 34.86 4.45
N HIS A 185 -23.79 34.59 4.32
CA HIS A 185 -24.50 34.66 3.04
C HIS A 185 -24.46 36.09 2.47
N PRO A 186 -23.87 36.31 1.29
CA PRO A 186 -23.64 37.65 0.76
C PRO A 186 -24.89 38.27 0.10
N GLY A 187 -25.96 37.48 -0.09
CA GLY A 187 -27.15 37.88 -0.84
C GLY A 187 -26.93 37.92 -2.35
N ALA A 188 -27.99 38.25 -3.09
CA ALA A 188 -27.94 38.36 -4.55
C ALA A 188 -27.15 39.61 -5.01
N PRO A 189 -26.39 39.52 -6.12
CA PRO A 189 -26.24 38.37 -7.02
C PRO A 189 -25.04 37.45 -6.67
N TYR A 190 -24.33 37.72 -5.58
CA TYR A 190 -23.08 37.04 -5.23
C TYR A 190 -23.29 35.57 -4.84
N ASP A 191 -24.45 35.24 -4.26
CA ASP A 191 -24.86 33.87 -3.96
C ASP A 191 -24.94 32.97 -5.20
N ALA A 192 -25.52 33.47 -6.29
CA ALA A 192 -25.61 32.80 -7.57
C ALA A 192 -24.23 32.67 -8.22
N ALA A 193 -23.39 33.72 -8.15
CA ALA A 193 -22.02 33.67 -8.66
C ALA A 193 -21.18 32.59 -7.97
N PHE A 194 -21.23 32.52 -6.63
CA PHE A 194 -20.55 31.47 -5.86
C PHE A 194 -21.07 30.08 -6.23
N THR A 195 -22.39 29.90 -6.32
CA THR A 195 -23.01 28.61 -6.70
C THR A 195 -22.53 28.13 -8.06
N VAL A 196 -22.44 29.02 -9.05
CA VAL A 196 -21.93 28.70 -10.39
C VAL A 196 -20.44 28.36 -10.35
N ALA A 197 -19.63 29.12 -9.60
CA ALA A 197 -18.20 28.89 -9.47
C ALA A 197 -17.89 27.52 -8.81
N VAL A 198 -18.61 27.16 -7.73
CA VAL A 198 -18.47 25.85 -7.08
C VAL A 198 -18.84 24.71 -8.03
N ALA A 199 -19.95 24.83 -8.76
CA ALA A 199 -20.34 23.81 -9.74
C ALA A 199 -19.29 23.65 -10.87
N LYS A 200 -18.67 24.76 -11.30
CA LYS A 200 -17.55 24.75 -12.26
C LYS A 200 -16.32 24.04 -11.66
N ALA A 201 -15.92 24.39 -10.45
CA ALA A 201 -14.79 23.77 -9.75
C ALA A 201 -15.00 22.26 -9.57
N ARG A 202 -16.20 21.83 -9.16
CA ARG A 202 -16.52 20.41 -8.97
C ARG A 202 -16.43 19.61 -10.26
N ARG A 203 -16.97 20.13 -11.37
CA ARG A 203 -16.86 19.49 -12.68
C ARG A 203 -15.41 19.43 -13.17
N ALA A 204 -14.65 20.50 -12.98
CA ALA A 204 -13.25 20.55 -13.37
C ALA A 204 -12.41 19.55 -12.56
N TRP A 205 -12.68 19.39 -11.26
CA TRP A 205 -12.03 18.40 -10.40
C TRP A 205 -12.27 16.96 -10.90
N GLN A 206 -13.52 16.60 -11.20
CA GLN A 206 -13.83 15.27 -11.72
C GLN A 206 -13.15 15.02 -13.07
N ALA A 207 -13.13 16.03 -13.96
CA ALA A 207 -12.42 15.92 -15.24
C ALA A 207 -10.90 15.77 -15.05
N ALA A 208 -10.32 16.43 -14.06
CA ALA A 208 -8.90 16.31 -13.71
C ALA A 208 -8.58 14.92 -13.13
N LEU A 209 -9.43 14.39 -12.25
CA LEU A 209 -9.33 13.02 -11.74
C LEU A 209 -9.38 11.99 -12.87
N ASP A 210 -10.37 12.09 -13.74
CA ASP A 210 -10.52 11.19 -14.90
C ASP A 210 -9.32 11.26 -15.84
N ALA A 211 -8.80 12.47 -16.09
CA ALA A 211 -7.61 12.65 -16.91
C ALA A 211 -6.37 12.06 -16.22
N ALA A 212 -6.19 12.29 -14.93
CA ALA A 212 -5.08 11.73 -14.17
C ALA A 212 -5.15 10.19 -14.10
N ASP A 213 -6.35 9.60 -14.02
CA ASP A 213 -6.55 8.15 -14.05
C ASP A 213 -6.36 7.53 -15.45
N ARG A 214 -6.58 8.31 -16.52
CA ARG A 214 -6.23 7.89 -17.89
C ARG A 214 -4.73 8.01 -18.17
N ILE A 215 -4.11 9.12 -17.75
CA ILE A 215 -2.68 9.37 -17.96
C ILE A 215 -1.87 8.43 -17.04
N ARG A 216 -2.19 8.33 -15.76
CA ARG A 216 -1.44 7.61 -14.71
C ARG A 216 0.06 7.87 -14.82
N LEU A 217 0.79 6.86 -15.30
CA LEU A 217 2.23 6.88 -15.51
C LEU A 217 2.61 6.79 -16.99
N SER A 218 1.66 6.89 -17.92
CA SER A 218 1.87 6.70 -19.36
C SER A 218 2.85 7.72 -19.95
N ASN A 219 2.88 8.94 -19.42
CA ASN A 219 3.83 10.00 -19.77
C ASN A 219 5.20 9.86 -19.09
N VAL A 220 5.33 8.98 -18.09
CA VAL A 220 6.58 8.73 -17.37
C VAL A 220 7.40 7.67 -18.12
N PRO A 221 8.72 7.87 -18.35
CA PRO A 221 9.60 6.84 -18.92
C PRO A 221 9.59 5.56 -18.09
N THR A 222 9.64 4.39 -18.74
CA THR A 222 9.51 3.08 -18.05
C THR A 222 10.50 2.89 -16.89
N HIS A 223 11.74 3.37 -17.03
CA HIS A 223 12.74 3.30 -15.95
C HIS A 223 12.38 4.18 -14.74
N GLU A 224 11.73 5.32 -14.98
CA GLU A 224 11.26 6.20 -13.91
C GLU A 224 9.99 5.69 -13.24
N ARG A 225 9.12 4.96 -13.97
CA ARG A 225 7.97 4.28 -13.37
C ARG A 225 8.41 3.30 -12.26
N GLY A 226 9.47 2.54 -12.52
CA GLY A 226 10.04 1.63 -11.51
C GLY A 226 10.57 2.35 -10.27
N SER A 227 11.04 3.59 -10.43
CA SER A 227 11.48 4.44 -9.32
C SER A 227 10.30 4.97 -8.51
N ILE A 228 9.21 5.39 -9.15
CA ILE A 228 7.96 5.77 -8.48
C ILE A 228 7.40 4.58 -7.68
N GLU A 229 7.34 3.40 -8.29
CA GLU A 229 6.90 2.18 -7.60
C GLU A 229 7.79 1.82 -6.41
N ARG A 230 9.10 2.02 -6.52
CA ARG A 230 10.05 1.82 -5.41
C ARG A 230 9.78 2.79 -4.28
N VAL A 231 9.56 4.07 -4.57
CA VAL A 231 9.21 5.08 -3.56
C VAL A 231 7.90 4.70 -2.87
N LEU A 232 6.86 4.32 -3.62
CA LEU A 232 5.59 3.87 -3.04
C LEU A 232 5.78 2.68 -2.09
N LYS A 233 6.62 1.71 -2.46
CA LYS A 233 6.98 0.58 -1.59
C LYS A 233 7.70 1.05 -0.32
N LEU A 234 8.71 1.92 -0.45
CA LEU A 234 9.45 2.46 0.70
C LEU A 234 8.53 3.21 1.67
N LEU A 235 7.63 4.06 1.16
CA LEU A 235 6.65 4.78 1.99
C LEU A 235 5.67 3.83 2.67
N THR A 236 5.24 2.77 1.97
CA THR A 236 4.38 1.72 2.55
C THR A 236 5.11 0.98 3.66
N THR A 237 6.34 0.52 3.42
CA THR A 237 7.18 -0.15 4.41
C THR A 237 7.42 0.76 5.63
N ALA A 238 7.70 2.04 5.41
CA ALA A 238 7.90 2.98 6.51
C ALA A 238 6.66 3.13 7.38
N ARG A 239 5.48 3.24 6.76
CA ARG A 239 4.20 3.37 7.46
C ARG A 239 3.82 2.10 8.22
N ASP A 240 4.10 0.94 7.64
CA ASP A 240 3.63 -0.35 8.15
C ASP A 240 4.68 -1.03 9.06
N SER A 241 5.87 -0.44 9.26
CA SER A 241 6.92 -1.00 10.12
C SER A 241 6.78 -0.58 11.59
N ASP A 242 6.82 -1.59 12.47
CA ASP A 242 6.87 -1.40 13.92
C ASP A 242 8.27 -1.02 14.43
N SER A 243 9.30 -1.14 13.58
CA SER A 243 10.68 -0.80 13.92
C SER A 243 11.00 0.64 13.54
N GLU A 244 11.33 1.47 14.53
CA GLU A 244 11.73 2.85 14.30
C GLU A 244 12.94 2.97 13.37
N HIS A 245 13.94 2.10 13.54
CA HIS A 245 15.12 2.10 12.68
C HIS A 245 14.78 1.79 11.22
N GLU A 246 13.93 0.79 10.99
CA GLU A 246 13.49 0.43 9.64
C GLU A 246 12.62 1.53 9.01
N ARG A 247 11.68 2.10 9.78
CA ARG A 247 10.85 3.22 9.36
C ARG A 247 11.68 4.42 8.91
N LEU A 248 12.63 4.85 9.75
CA LEU A 248 13.52 5.99 9.43
C LEU A 248 14.40 5.70 8.21
N ALA A 249 14.96 4.49 8.10
CA ALA A 249 15.76 4.10 6.95
C ALA A 249 14.94 4.07 5.65
N ALA A 250 13.68 3.62 5.72
CA ALA A 250 12.77 3.60 4.58
C ALA A 250 12.38 5.03 4.14
N TYR A 251 12.05 5.93 5.08
CA TYR A 251 11.79 7.34 4.76
C TYR A 251 13.01 8.05 4.17
N ALA A 252 14.21 7.85 4.71
CA ALA A 252 15.44 8.46 4.20
C ALA A 252 15.72 8.04 2.74
N ARG A 253 15.50 6.75 2.42
CA ARG A 253 15.62 6.24 1.05
C ARG A 253 14.52 6.80 0.14
N ALA A 254 13.27 6.85 0.62
CA ALA A 254 12.16 7.41 -0.14
C ALA A 254 12.41 8.88 -0.51
N ARG A 255 12.88 9.69 0.44
CA ARG A 255 13.23 11.09 0.21
C ARG A 255 14.34 11.25 -0.82
N SER A 256 15.40 10.45 -0.72
CA SER A 256 16.52 10.51 -1.66
C SER A 256 16.08 10.22 -3.10
N GLU A 257 15.20 9.24 -3.29
CA GLU A 257 14.62 8.90 -4.59
C GLU A 257 13.62 9.96 -5.08
N LEU A 258 12.78 10.52 -4.19
CA LEU A 258 11.88 11.63 -4.50
C LEU A 258 12.65 12.88 -4.97
N ASP A 259 13.76 13.22 -4.30
CA ASP A 259 14.61 14.35 -4.69
C ASP A 259 15.25 14.12 -6.06
N ARG A 260 15.55 12.86 -6.41
CA ARG A 260 16.05 12.50 -7.74
C ARG A 260 14.96 12.68 -8.80
N LEU A 261 13.74 12.23 -8.53
CA LEU A 261 12.59 12.37 -9.45
C LEU A 261 12.19 13.84 -9.69
N ASP A 262 12.21 14.66 -8.64
CA ASP A 262 11.89 16.09 -8.71
C ASP A 262 12.96 16.85 -9.51
N ARG A 263 14.26 16.60 -9.25
CA ARG A 263 15.36 17.18 -10.05
C ARG A 263 15.32 16.79 -11.52
N ALA A 264 14.83 15.59 -11.82
CA ALA A 264 14.66 15.12 -13.19
C ALA A 264 13.39 15.68 -13.88
N GLY A 265 12.56 16.44 -13.16
CA GLY A 265 11.31 16.99 -13.67
C GLY A 265 10.23 15.94 -13.96
N ILE A 266 10.33 14.75 -13.37
CA ILE A 266 9.43 13.62 -13.65
C ILE A 266 8.19 13.66 -12.76
N VAL A 267 8.40 13.96 -11.48
CA VAL A 267 7.32 14.10 -10.49
C VAL A 267 7.61 15.32 -9.65
N HIS A 268 6.67 16.26 -9.64
CA HIS A 268 6.69 17.35 -8.67
C HIS A 268 5.79 16.99 -7.50
N LEU A 269 6.35 17.01 -6.29
CA LEU A 269 5.60 16.74 -5.07
C LEU A 269 5.16 18.08 -4.44
N PRO A 270 3.85 18.29 -4.19
CA PRO A 270 3.38 19.44 -3.45
C PRO A 270 4.11 19.65 -2.13
N ARG A 271 4.29 20.91 -1.74
CA ARG A 271 5.01 21.28 -0.52
C ARG A 271 4.42 20.61 0.73
N THR A 272 3.10 20.48 0.78
CA THR A 272 2.34 19.82 1.85
C THR A 272 2.66 18.33 1.94
N ALA A 273 2.61 17.59 0.82
CA ALA A 273 2.98 16.18 0.77
C ALA A 273 4.46 15.96 1.13
N ARG A 274 5.35 16.86 0.70
CA ARG A 274 6.77 16.81 1.07
C ARG A 274 6.98 17.06 2.55
N ALA A 275 6.31 18.06 3.12
CA ALA A 275 6.32 18.32 4.56
C ALA A 275 5.78 17.13 5.36
N ALA A 276 4.77 16.40 4.85
CA ALA A 276 4.26 15.19 5.48
C ALA A 276 5.31 14.06 5.53
N VAL A 277 6.08 13.86 4.45
CA VAL A 277 7.21 12.91 4.45
C VAL A 277 8.29 13.36 5.43
N ASP A 278 8.64 14.64 5.43
CA ASP A 278 9.68 15.19 6.30
C ASP A 278 9.28 15.08 7.78
N GLU A 279 8.03 15.38 8.13
CA GLU A 279 7.51 15.22 9.48
C GLU A 279 7.54 13.77 9.93
N ALA A 280 7.03 12.84 9.10
CA ALA A 280 7.04 11.42 9.41
C ALA A 280 8.47 10.86 9.57
N SER A 281 9.46 11.48 8.92
CA SER A 281 10.87 11.11 9.02
C SER A 281 11.57 11.62 10.29
N ARG A 282 11.01 12.60 11.00
CA ARG A 282 11.59 13.12 12.25
C ARG A 282 11.32 12.23 13.47
N GLY A 283 10.46 11.22 13.33
CA GLY A 283 9.99 10.39 14.44
C GLY A 283 8.94 11.12 15.29
N ALA A 284 8.23 10.38 16.15
CA ALA A 284 7.41 11.01 17.17
C ALA A 284 8.37 11.61 18.22
N LEU A 285 8.37 12.93 18.37
CA LEU A 285 8.99 13.56 19.53
C LEU A 285 8.33 12.95 20.79
N PRO A 286 9.09 12.43 21.77
CA PRO A 286 8.50 12.07 23.05
C PRO A 286 7.90 13.33 23.66
N GLY A 287 6.57 13.33 23.81
CA GLY A 287 5.81 14.34 24.55
C GLY A 287 5.91 14.15 26.05
#